data_AF-A0A956F2N0-F1
#
_entry.id   AF-A0A956F2N0-F1
#
_cell.length_a   1.000
_cell.length_b   1.000
_cell.length_c   1.000
_cell.angle_alpha   90.00
_cell.angle_beta   90.00
_cell.angle_gamma   90.00
#
_symmetry.space_group_name_H-M   'P 1'
#
loop_
_entity.id
_entity.type
_entity.pdbx_description
1 polymer ?
#
loop_
_entity_poly.entity_id
_entity_poly.type
_entity_poly.pdbx_seq_one_letter_code
_entity_poly.pdbx_strand_id
1 'polypeptide(L)'
;MTSLGATLSVPCGRCTQPIRFGQVTCRCGEVVSIDSKRALEERLKASSSEYREFDFKLARARLMLVVCAIGQLGFGALLWLFAANGESAFVHIDGLTVSLAIDALAALGFVGACYVSLRQPMRGIAVGALVWGASQLSAWRMETAYFVEGWYIAGGILLVLLRGFFAARDAERLRRRLLADGPAATP
;
A
#
# COMPACT_ATOMS: atom_id res chain seq x y z
N MET A 1 -32.80 6.20 0.22
CA MET A 1 -31.43 5.75 -0.06
C MET A 1 -31.32 4.30 0.41
N THR A 2 -31.53 3.36 -0.49
CA THR A 2 -31.46 1.91 -0.24
C THR A 2 -30.00 1.48 -0.22
N SER A 3 -29.59 0.76 0.84
CA SER A 3 -28.19 0.42 1.08
C SER A 3 -27.66 -0.60 0.07
N LEU A 4 -26.51 -0.32 -0.55
CA LEU A 4 -25.97 -1.03 -1.71
C LEU A 4 -25.23 -2.33 -1.38
N GLY A 5 -24.70 -2.46 -0.15
CA GLY A 5 -24.06 -3.69 0.32
C GLY A 5 -25.04 -4.86 0.51
N ALA A 6 -26.34 -4.58 0.54
CA ALA A 6 -27.39 -5.54 0.84
C ALA A 6 -27.82 -6.40 -0.36
N THR A 7 -27.74 -5.88 -1.58
CA THR A 7 -28.42 -6.47 -2.75
C THR A 7 -27.52 -7.21 -3.73
N LEU A 8 -26.19 -7.04 -3.68
CA LEU A 8 -25.27 -7.67 -4.61
C LEU A 8 -24.52 -8.83 -3.94
N SER A 9 -24.87 -10.04 -4.36
CA SER A 9 -24.22 -11.28 -3.95
C SER A 9 -23.91 -12.18 -5.14
N VAL A 10 -22.88 -13.00 -5.02
CA VAL A 10 -22.57 -14.07 -5.97
C VAL A 10 -22.89 -15.40 -5.30
N PRO A 11 -23.58 -16.35 -5.97
CA PRO A 11 -23.88 -17.65 -5.38
C PRO A 11 -22.59 -18.43 -5.11
N CYS A 12 -22.54 -19.13 -3.98
CA CYS A 12 -21.47 -20.08 -3.69
C CYS A 12 -21.49 -21.23 -4.69
N GLY A 13 -20.33 -21.58 -5.25
CA GLY A 13 -20.21 -22.68 -6.22
C GLY A 13 -20.62 -24.05 -5.68
N ARG A 14 -20.73 -24.23 -4.34
CA ARG A 14 -21.07 -25.50 -3.71
C ARG A 14 -22.49 -25.55 -3.12
N CYS A 15 -22.87 -24.55 -2.31
CA CYS A 15 -24.16 -24.54 -1.61
C CYS A 15 -25.14 -23.51 -2.18
N THR A 16 -24.79 -22.79 -3.24
CA THR A 16 -25.57 -21.70 -3.88
C THR A 16 -25.94 -20.52 -2.99
N GLN A 17 -25.56 -20.55 -1.70
CA GLN A 17 -25.84 -19.46 -0.78
C GLN A 17 -25.15 -18.16 -1.21
N PRO A 18 -25.78 -17.00 -0.96
CA PRO A 18 -25.24 -15.71 -1.37
C PRO A 18 -23.97 -15.38 -0.60
N ILE A 19 -22.86 -15.20 -1.34
CA ILE A 19 -21.59 -14.70 -0.83
C ILE A 19 -21.60 -13.17 -0.94
N ARG A 20 -21.31 -12.50 0.19
CA ARG A 20 -21.28 -11.05 0.29
C ARG A 20 -19.86 -10.50 0.27
N PHE A 21 -19.76 -9.19 0.05
CA PHE A 21 -18.49 -8.48 0.05
C PHE A 21 -17.75 -8.63 1.39
N GLY A 22 -16.44 -8.93 1.33
CA GLY A 22 -15.59 -9.10 2.51
C GLY A 22 -15.66 -10.47 3.20
N GLN A 23 -16.51 -11.40 2.76
CA GLN A 23 -16.53 -12.76 3.30
C GLN A 23 -15.35 -13.59 2.76
N VAL A 24 -14.63 -14.25 3.66
CA VAL A 24 -13.51 -15.15 3.33
C VAL A 24 -14.01 -16.58 3.12
N THR A 25 -15.03 -16.96 3.88
CA THR A 25 -15.69 -18.27 3.84
C THR A 25 -17.18 -18.10 3.61
N CYS A 26 -17.78 -19.06 2.90
CA CYS A 26 -19.22 -19.19 2.82
C CYS A 26 -19.77 -19.80 4.12
N ARG A 27 -21.07 -19.64 4.40
CA ARG A 27 -21.75 -20.25 5.56
C ARG A 27 -21.67 -21.78 5.58
N CYS A 28 -21.48 -22.42 4.43
CA CYS A 28 -21.24 -23.86 4.34
C CYS A 28 -19.81 -24.28 4.74
N GLY A 29 -18.95 -23.35 5.14
CA GLY A 29 -17.56 -23.60 5.52
C GLY A 29 -16.56 -23.57 4.35
N GLU A 30 -17.03 -23.55 3.11
CA GLU A 30 -16.17 -23.50 1.92
C GLU A 30 -15.44 -22.16 1.82
N VAL A 31 -14.15 -22.18 1.47
CA VAL A 31 -13.38 -20.96 1.18
C VAL A 31 -13.88 -20.37 -0.12
N VAL A 32 -14.19 -19.08 -0.12
CA VAL A 32 -14.66 -18.40 -1.33
C VAL A 32 -13.53 -18.37 -2.37
N SER A 33 -13.80 -18.95 -3.54
CA SER A 33 -12.84 -19.01 -4.66
C SER A 33 -12.44 -17.61 -5.13
N ILE A 34 -11.25 -17.49 -5.69
CA ILE A 34 -10.72 -16.22 -6.21
C ILE A 34 -11.62 -15.70 -7.34
N ASP A 35 -12.14 -16.59 -8.19
CA ASP A 35 -13.00 -16.20 -9.31
C ASP A 35 -14.35 -15.65 -8.84
N SER A 36 -14.95 -16.25 -7.80
CA SER A 36 -16.18 -15.70 -7.21
C SER A 36 -15.95 -14.35 -6.55
N LYS A 37 -14.76 -14.12 -5.94
CA LYS A 37 -14.38 -12.79 -5.43
C LYS A 37 -14.26 -11.78 -6.56
N ARG A 38 -13.51 -12.11 -7.62
CA ARG A 38 -13.34 -11.23 -8.79
C ARG A 38 -14.67 -10.88 -9.45
N ALA A 39 -15.53 -11.86 -9.67
CA ALA A 39 -16.86 -11.65 -10.24
C ALA A 39 -17.74 -10.75 -9.36
N LEU A 40 -17.65 -10.88 -8.03
CA LEU A 40 -18.36 -10.01 -7.09
C LEU A 40 -17.80 -8.58 -7.14
N GLU A 41 -16.48 -8.42 -7.17
CA GLU A 41 -15.82 -7.12 -7.27
C GLU A 41 -16.16 -6.41 -8.59
N GLU A 42 -16.16 -7.11 -9.72
CA GLU A 42 -16.55 -6.54 -11.03
C GLU A 42 -18.01 -6.07 -11.04
N ARG A 43 -18.92 -6.88 -10.49
CA ARG A 43 -20.34 -6.49 -10.35
C ARG A 43 -20.50 -5.28 -9.45
N LEU A 44 -19.74 -5.20 -8.35
CA LEU A 44 -19.74 -4.05 -7.45
C LEU A 44 -19.16 -2.80 -8.13
N LYS A 45 -18.09 -2.92 -8.93
CA LYS A 45 -17.55 -1.79 -9.71
C LYS A 45 -18.55 -1.26 -10.73
N ALA A 46 -19.29 -2.15 -11.41
CA ALA A 46 -20.26 -1.76 -12.42
C ALA A 46 -21.49 -1.07 -11.81
N SER A 47 -21.92 -1.49 -10.62
CA SER A 47 -23.20 -1.07 -10.01
C SER A 47 -23.09 0.02 -8.95
N SER A 48 -21.92 0.19 -8.32
CA SER A 48 -21.74 1.12 -7.20
C SER A 48 -20.67 2.17 -7.50
N SER A 49 -21.06 3.46 -7.47
CA SER A 49 -20.12 4.59 -7.48
C SER A 49 -19.23 4.60 -6.23
N GLU A 50 -19.77 4.23 -5.07
CA GLU A 50 -19.02 4.15 -3.82
C GLU A 50 -17.92 3.09 -3.88
N TYR A 51 -18.21 1.92 -4.47
CA TYR A 51 -17.20 0.88 -4.62
C TYR A 51 -16.08 1.30 -5.59
N ARG A 52 -16.42 2.02 -6.67
CA ARG A 52 -15.42 2.62 -7.57
C ARG A 52 -14.56 3.66 -6.85
N GLU A 53 -15.15 4.48 -6.00
CA GLU A 53 -14.41 5.45 -5.18
C GLU A 53 -13.47 4.75 -4.18
N PHE A 54 -13.93 3.67 -3.54
CA PHE A 54 -13.11 2.83 -2.68
C PHE A 54 -11.89 2.26 -3.43
N ASP A 55 -12.12 1.63 -4.58
CA ASP A 55 -11.06 1.01 -5.40
C ASP A 55 -10.05 2.06 -5.88
N PHE A 56 -10.53 3.24 -6.29
CA PHE A 56 -9.68 4.36 -6.67
C PHE A 56 -8.79 4.85 -5.52
N LYS A 57 -9.36 5.03 -4.32
CA LYS A 57 -8.58 5.45 -3.13
C LYS A 57 -7.55 4.40 -2.73
N LEU A 58 -7.91 3.13 -2.83
CA LEU A 58 -7.01 2.00 -2.55
C LEU A 58 -5.86 1.93 -3.55
N ALA A 59 -6.15 2.08 -4.84
CA ALA A 59 -5.16 2.14 -5.91
C ALA A 59 -4.22 3.35 -5.73
N ARG A 60 -4.75 4.51 -5.34
CA ARG A 60 -3.97 5.70 -5.05
C ARG A 60 -3.02 5.48 -3.87
N ALA A 61 -3.48 4.86 -2.78
CA ALA A 61 -2.62 4.55 -1.64
C ALA A 61 -1.46 3.61 -2.02
N ARG A 62 -1.74 2.60 -2.86
CA ARG A 62 -0.72 1.69 -3.40
C ARG A 62 0.28 2.41 -4.30
N LEU A 63 -0.22 3.27 -5.19
CA LEU A 63 0.62 4.06 -6.07
C LEU A 63 1.62 4.91 -5.28
N MET A 64 1.21 5.51 -4.16
CA MET A 64 2.11 6.27 -3.30
C MET A 64 3.26 5.39 -2.75
N LEU A 65 2.98 4.15 -2.33
CA LEU A 65 4.04 3.23 -1.86
C LEU A 65 4.99 2.82 -2.99
N VAL A 66 4.48 2.62 -4.21
CA VAL A 66 5.31 2.35 -5.40
C VAL A 66 6.19 3.55 -5.74
N VAL A 67 5.65 4.77 -5.68
CA VAL A 67 6.41 6.01 -5.88
C VAL A 67 7.54 6.12 -4.85
N CYS A 68 7.30 5.78 -3.58
CA CYS A 68 8.36 5.73 -2.57
C CYS A 68 9.44 4.70 -2.92
N ALA A 69 9.05 3.50 -3.37
CA ALA A 69 10.01 2.46 -3.78
C ALA A 69 10.92 2.94 -4.94
N ILE A 70 10.32 3.56 -5.96
CA ILE A 70 11.05 4.12 -7.11
C ILE A 70 11.95 5.26 -6.66
N GLY A 71 11.46 6.16 -5.80
CA GLY A 71 12.26 7.26 -5.26
C GLY A 71 13.51 6.76 -4.54
N GLN A 72 13.39 5.68 -3.77
CA GLN A 72 14.52 5.13 -3.02
C GLN A 72 15.54 4.42 -3.90
N LEU A 73 15.08 3.67 -4.91
CA LEU A 73 15.98 3.10 -5.92
C LEU A 73 16.67 4.18 -6.76
N GLY A 74 15.94 5.23 -7.15
CA GLY A 74 16.47 6.35 -7.92
C GLY A 74 17.54 7.11 -7.15
N PHE A 75 17.33 7.34 -5.85
CA PHE A 75 18.32 7.96 -4.98
C PHE A 75 19.59 7.10 -4.84
N GLY A 76 19.43 5.79 -4.57
CA GLY A 76 20.57 4.87 -4.53
C GLY A 76 21.34 4.81 -5.85
N ALA A 77 20.63 4.79 -6.99
CA ALA A 77 21.26 4.80 -8.31
C ALA A 77 22.05 6.09 -8.58
N LEU A 78 21.54 7.25 -8.14
CA LEU A 78 22.27 8.53 -8.23
C LEU A 78 23.54 8.51 -7.38
N LEU A 79 23.47 8.02 -6.15
CA LEU A 79 24.66 7.87 -5.29
C LEU A 79 25.72 6.96 -5.92
N TRP A 80 25.29 5.84 -6.49
CA TRP A 80 26.20 4.95 -7.22
C TRP A 80 26.83 5.65 -8.44
N LEU A 81 26.04 6.43 -9.20
CA LEU A 81 26.53 7.17 -10.35
C LEU A 81 27.57 8.25 -9.96
N PHE A 82 27.32 9.02 -8.90
CA PHE A 82 28.28 10.02 -8.41
C PHE A 82 29.58 9.35 -7.94
N ALA A 83 29.49 8.22 -7.24
CA ALA A 83 30.65 7.44 -6.84
C ALA A 83 31.46 6.92 -8.04
N ALA A 84 30.77 6.38 -9.06
CA ALA A 84 31.39 5.83 -10.26
C ALA A 84 32.14 6.89 -11.09
N ASN A 85 31.70 8.15 -11.05
CA ASN A 85 32.34 9.26 -11.77
C ASN A 85 33.51 9.91 -11.01
N GLY A 86 33.93 9.35 -9.87
CA GLY A 86 35.13 9.80 -9.16
C GLY A 86 34.97 11.10 -8.38
N GLU A 87 33.73 11.52 -8.09
CA GLU A 87 33.44 12.62 -7.17
C GLU A 87 33.71 12.18 -5.72
N SER A 88 35.01 12.07 -5.39
CA SER A 88 35.55 11.62 -4.10
C SER A 88 35.24 12.56 -2.93
N ALA A 89 34.70 13.76 -3.22
CA ALA A 89 34.20 14.69 -2.21
C ALA A 89 32.98 14.16 -1.44
N PHE A 90 32.26 13.18 -1.99
CA PHE A 90 31.02 12.67 -1.40
C PHE A 90 31.14 11.27 -0.79
N VAL A 91 32.15 10.46 -1.16
CA VAL A 91 32.05 9.00 -0.98
C VAL A 91 33.29 8.40 -0.33
N HIS A 92 33.21 8.09 0.97
CA HIS A 92 34.02 7.00 1.54
C HIS A 92 33.41 5.67 1.06
N ILE A 93 34.23 4.85 0.40
CA ILE A 93 33.81 3.62 -0.31
C ILE A 93 33.03 2.65 0.60
N ASP A 94 33.39 2.59 1.88
CA ASP A 94 32.70 1.76 2.88
C ASP A 94 31.28 2.27 3.19
N GLY A 95 31.07 3.58 3.22
CA GLY A 95 29.76 4.19 3.46
C GLY A 95 28.80 4.04 2.27
N LEU A 96 29.32 4.01 1.04
CA LEU A 96 28.52 3.85 -0.18
C LEU A 96 27.81 2.51 -0.23
N THR A 97 28.56 1.43 -0.01
CA THR A 97 28.03 0.06 -0.11
C THR A 97 26.91 -0.16 0.91
N VAL A 98 27.10 0.38 2.12
CA VAL A 98 26.09 0.31 3.18
C VAL A 98 24.86 1.16 2.85
N SER A 99 25.04 2.38 2.31
CA SER A 99 23.92 3.23 1.88
C SER A 99 23.10 2.57 0.77
N LEU A 100 23.75 2.01 -0.25
CA LEU A 100 23.08 1.28 -1.34
C LEU A 100 22.30 0.08 -0.83
N ALA A 101 22.86 -0.66 0.13
CA ALA A 101 22.16 -1.78 0.76
C ALA A 101 20.92 -1.31 1.54
N ILE A 102 21.01 -0.20 2.28
CA ILE A 102 19.87 0.40 3.00
C ILE A 102 18.78 0.82 2.03
N ASP A 103 19.11 1.51 0.94
CA ASP A 103 18.14 1.98 -0.06
C ASP A 103 17.47 0.81 -0.79
N ALA A 104 18.23 -0.23 -1.14
CA ALA A 104 17.69 -1.44 -1.74
C ALA A 104 16.74 -2.18 -0.78
N LEU A 105 17.12 -2.32 0.49
CA LEU A 105 16.26 -2.94 1.52
C LEU A 105 15.01 -2.10 1.78
N ALA A 106 15.11 -0.78 1.78
CA ALA A 106 13.96 0.11 1.92
C ALA A 106 13.01 -0.02 0.72
N ALA A 107 13.53 -0.07 -0.50
CA ALA A 107 12.73 -0.30 -1.71
C ALA A 107 11.98 -1.64 -1.65
N LEU A 108 12.66 -2.73 -1.27
CA LEU A 108 12.02 -4.03 -1.04
C LEU A 108 10.96 -3.96 0.06
N GLY A 109 11.23 -3.22 1.14
CA GLY A 109 10.28 -2.95 2.21
C GLY A 109 9.01 -2.25 1.72
N PHE A 110 9.13 -1.26 0.82
CA PHE A 110 7.98 -0.60 0.20
C PHE A 110 7.19 -1.53 -0.73
N VAL A 111 7.86 -2.42 -1.46
CA VAL A 111 7.18 -3.46 -2.26
C VAL A 111 6.41 -4.43 -1.34
N GLY A 112 7.01 -4.85 -0.23
CA GLY A 112 6.34 -5.63 0.81
C GLY A 112 5.15 -4.90 1.41
N ALA A 113 5.29 -3.60 1.69
CA ALA A 113 4.21 -2.72 2.14
C ALA A 113 3.07 -2.63 1.13
N CYS A 114 3.38 -2.57 -0.17
CA CYS A 114 2.38 -2.64 -1.25
C CYS A 114 1.61 -3.95 -1.19
N TYR A 115 2.30 -5.08 -1.02
CA TYR A 115 1.65 -6.39 -0.91
C TYR A 115 0.74 -6.48 0.33
N VAL A 116 1.18 -5.98 1.50
CA VAL A 116 0.35 -5.92 2.71
C VAL A 116 -0.88 -5.01 2.50
N SER A 117 -0.70 -3.89 1.80
CA SER A 117 -1.79 -2.95 1.48
C SER A 117 -2.87 -3.56 0.58
N LEU A 118 -2.59 -4.70 -0.08
CA LEU A 118 -3.60 -5.44 -0.85
C LEU A 118 -4.75 -5.91 0.04
N ARG A 119 -4.45 -6.30 1.28
CA ARG A 119 -5.42 -6.86 2.23
C ARG A 119 -5.81 -5.87 3.31
N GLN A 120 -4.84 -5.05 3.74
CA GLN A 120 -4.96 -4.16 4.89
C GLN A 120 -4.28 -2.83 4.56
N PRO A 121 -4.99 -1.88 3.92
CA PRO A 121 -4.39 -0.66 3.38
C PRO A 121 -3.67 0.17 4.45
N MET A 122 -4.29 0.34 5.62
CA MET A 122 -3.70 1.06 6.74
C MET A 122 -2.43 0.38 7.26
N ARG A 123 -2.40 -0.96 7.32
CA ARG A 123 -1.18 -1.68 7.74
C ARG A 123 -0.08 -1.57 6.70
N GLY A 124 -0.43 -1.64 5.41
CA GLY A 124 0.54 -1.42 4.33
C GLY A 124 1.20 -0.03 4.42
N ILE A 125 0.40 1.03 4.60
CA ILE A 125 0.97 2.38 4.78
C ILE A 125 1.80 2.49 6.05
N ALA A 126 1.36 1.91 7.18
CA ALA A 126 2.12 1.92 8.42
C ALA A 126 3.48 1.20 8.28
N VAL A 127 3.51 0.04 7.61
CA VAL A 127 4.75 -0.67 7.28
C VAL A 127 5.64 0.20 6.39
N GLY A 128 5.09 0.83 5.35
CA GLY A 128 5.85 1.74 4.49
C GLY A 128 6.45 2.92 5.26
N ALA A 129 5.69 3.52 6.20
CA ALA A 129 6.18 4.60 7.06
C ALA A 129 7.30 4.13 8.02
N LEU A 130 7.19 2.92 8.57
CA LEU A 130 8.24 2.33 9.41
C LEU A 130 9.51 2.05 8.60
N VAL A 131 9.38 1.47 7.41
CA VAL A 131 10.50 1.22 6.49
C VAL A 131 11.21 2.52 6.14
N TRP A 132 10.44 3.56 5.78
CA TRP A 132 10.99 4.88 5.53
C TRP A 132 11.71 5.45 6.76
N GLY A 133 11.05 5.49 7.92
CA GLY A 133 11.66 6.02 9.14
C GLY A 133 12.94 5.28 9.55
N ALA A 134 12.99 3.96 9.40
CA ALA A 134 14.18 3.16 9.65
C ALA A 134 15.33 3.48 8.69
N SER A 135 15.02 3.72 7.40
CA SER A 135 16.03 4.15 6.42
C SER A 135 16.61 5.52 6.77
N GLN A 136 15.77 6.49 7.17
CA GLN A 136 16.20 7.83 7.55
C GLN A 136 17.03 7.82 8.84
N LEU A 137 16.64 7.01 9.83
CA LEU A 137 17.38 6.86 11.08
C LEU A 137 18.78 6.26 10.83
N SER A 138 18.87 5.30 9.92
CA SER A 138 20.15 4.70 9.50
C SER A 138 21.04 5.72 8.80
N ALA A 139 20.48 6.51 7.88
CA ALA A 139 21.19 7.57 7.18
C ALA A 139 21.69 8.67 8.14
N TRP A 140 20.86 9.08 9.10
CA TRP A 140 21.25 10.09 10.10
C TRP A 140 22.44 9.62 10.97
N ARG A 141 22.45 8.35 11.38
CA ARG A 141 23.55 7.79 12.18
C ARG A 141 24.87 7.64 11.44
N MET A 142 24.87 7.66 10.11
CA MET A 142 26.07 7.47 9.32
C MET A 142 26.90 8.76 9.14
N GLU A 143 26.53 9.88 9.78
CA GLU A 143 27.30 11.16 9.84
C GLU A 143 27.82 11.66 8.49
N THR A 144 27.18 11.29 7.38
CA THR A 144 27.64 11.67 6.05
C THR A 144 26.99 13.00 5.67
N ALA A 145 27.79 13.86 5.01
CA ALA A 145 27.44 15.22 4.56
C ALA A 145 26.18 15.32 3.64
N TYR A 146 25.47 14.22 3.39
CA TYR A 146 24.20 14.15 2.67
C TYR A 146 23.01 14.75 3.43
N PHE A 147 23.22 15.15 4.69
CA PHE A 147 22.18 15.65 5.58
C PHE A 147 21.67 17.06 5.26
N VAL A 148 22.03 17.71 4.16
CA VAL A 148 21.44 19.02 3.80
C VAL A 148 20.63 18.92 2.50
N GLU A 149 21.08 18.14 1.52
CA GLU A 149 20.35 17.97 0.26
C GLU A 149 19.27 16.88 0.31
N GLY A 150 19.42 15.87 1.18
CA GLY A 150 18.45 14.77 1.30
C GLY A 150 17.09 15.15 1.91
N TRP A 151 16.98 16.31 2.56
CA TRP A 151 15.75 16.73 3.27
C TRP A 151 14.60 17.03 2.34
N TYR A 152 14.87 17.54 1.14
CA TYR A 152 13.83 17.79 0.13
C TYR A 152 13.22 16.49 -0.38
N ILE A 153 14.05 15.47 -0.60
CA ILE A 153 13.61 14.13 -1.02
C ILE A 153 12.85 13.46 0.14
N ALA A 154 13.39 13.51 1.36
CA ALA A 154 12.75 12.99 2.55
C ALA A 154 11.39 13.66 2.82
N GLY A 155 11.30 14.98 2.68
CA GLY A 155 10.05 15.74 2.77
C GLY A 155 9.05 15.37 1.67
N GLY A 156 9.52 15.19 0.44
CA GLY A 156 8.71 14.70 -0.67
C GLY A 156 8.12 13.31 -0.40
N ILE A 157 8.93 12.36 0.05
CA ILE A 157 8.49 11.00 0.41
C ILE A 157 7.50 11.05 1.59
N LEU A 158 7.76 11.90 2.60
CA LEU A 158 6.83 12.09 3.72
C LEU A 158 5.47 12.61 3.25
N LEU A 159 5.43 13.59 2.35
CA LEU A 159 4.19 14.11 1.76
C LEU A 159 3.44 13.04 0.96
N VAL A 160 4.16 12.20 0.21
CA VAL A 160 3.62 11.05 -0.52
C VAL A 160 3.00 10.03 0.45
N LEU A 161 3.71 9.69 1.53
CA LEU A 161 3.23 8.78 2.58
C LEU A 161 2.01 9.35 3.31
N LEU A 162 2.00 10.64 3.65
CA LEU A 162 0.84 11.30 4.26
C LEU A 162 -0.38 11.26 3.34
N ARG A 163 -0.20 11.54 2.04
CA ARG A 163 -1.28 11.40 1.05
C ARG A 163 -1.78 9.96 0.94
N GLY A 164 -0.86 8.99 0.95
CA GLY A 164 -1.21 7.57 1.00
C GLY A 164 -1.99 7.20 2.25
N PHE A 165 -1.62 7.74 3.40
CA PHE A 165 -2.30 7.54 4.69
C PHE A 165 -3.73 8.06 4.68
N PHE A 166 -3.95 9.29 4.21
CA PHE A 166 -5.32 9.84 4.11
C PHE A 166 -6.18 9.02 3.14
N ALA A 167 -5.63 8.64 1.98
CA ALA A 167 -6.34 7.78 1.03
C ALA A 167 -6.68 6.40 1.63
N ALA A 168 -5.75 5.76 2.34
CA ALA A 168 -5.96 4.49 3.02
C ALA A 168 -7.01 4.60 4.15
N ARG A 169 -6.98 5.70 4.92
CA ARG A 169 -7.95 5.96 5.99
C ARG A 169 -9.37 6.12 5.43
N ASP A 170 -9.51 6.84 4.34
CA ASP A 170 -10.81 7.02 3.69
C ASP A 170 -11.32 5.74 3.04
N ALA A 171 -10.43 4.95 2.43
CA ALA A 171 -10.76 3.62 1.93
C ALA A 171 -11.23 2.69 3.05
N GLU A 172 -10.57 2.69 4.21
CA GLU A 172 -10.95 1.87 5.36
C GLU A 172 -12.31 2.29 5.95
N ARG A 173 -12.59 3.60 5.99
CA ARG A 173 -13.91 4.12 6.38
C ARG A 173 -15.01 3.66 5.43
N LEU A 174 -14.77 3.73 4.12
CA LEU A 174 -15.73 3.26 3.11
C LEU A 174 -15.94 1.75 3.24
N ARG A 175 -14.86 0.98 3.42
CA ARG A 175 -14.93 -0.47 3.65
C ARG A 175 -15.82 -0.81 4.84
N ARG A 176 -15.69 -0.09 5.96
CA ARG A 176 -16.54 -0.32 7.15
C ARG A 176 -18.01 -0.03 6.86
N ARG A 177 -18.33 1.02 6.10
CA ARG A 177 -19.71 1.31 5.69
C ARG A 177 -20.28 0.20 4.81
N LEU A 178 -19.53 -0.21 3.78
CA LEU A 178 -19.91 -1.32 2.89
C LEU A 178 -20.14 -2.64 3.65
N LEU A 179 -19.38 -2.88 4.73
CA LEU A 179 -19.56 -4.06 5.59
C LEU A 179 -20.74 -3.91 6.56
N ALA A 180 -20.97 -2.71 7.11
CA ALA A 180 -22.05 -2.42 8.06
C ALA A 180 -23.44 -2.39 7.39
N ASP A 181 -23.49 -1.98 6.13
CA ASP A 181 -24.73 -1.88 5.34
C ASP A 181 -25.22 -3.23 4.77
N GLY A 182 -24.52 -4.33 5.06
CA GLY A 182 -25.05 -5.67 4.83
C GLY A 182 -26.18 -5.94 5.82
N PRO A 183 -27.38 -6.38 5.41
CA PRO A 183 -28.53 -6.46 6.30
C PRO A 183 -28.18 -7.42 7.43
N ALA A 184 -28.45 -6.96 8.65
CA ALA A 184 -28.44 -7.76 9.86
C ALA A 184 -29.08 -9.10 9.52
N ALA A 185 -28.37 -10.19 9.82
CA ALA A 185 -28.95 -11.50 9.72
C ALA A 185 -30.19 -11.49 10.62
N THR A 186 -31.37 -11.34 10.01
CA THR A 186 -32.61 -11.72 10.66
C THR A 186 -32.44 -13.20 10.99
N PRO A 187 -32.49 -13.57 12.28
CA PRO A 187 -32.32 -14.95 12.72
C PRO A 187 -33.36 -15.87 12.09
#